data_AF-A0A383X660-F1
#
_entry.id   AF-A0A383X660-F1
#
_cell.length_a   1.000
_cell.length_b   1.000
_cell.length_c   1.000
_cell.angle_alpha   90.00
_cell.angle_beta   90.00
_cell.angle_gamma   90.00
#
_symmetry.space_group_name_H-M   'P 1'
#
loop_
_entity.id
_entity.type
_entity.pdbx_description
1 polymer ?
#
loop_
_entity_poly.entity_id
_entity_poly.type
_entity_poly.pdbx_seq_one_letter_code
_entity_poly.pdbx_strand_id
1 'polypeptide(L)'
;MNYPERIERDIDLKSLIADLRPTRLAGVLRQMLGADFSLCDDKGATLLGDRRAPPDADGIPLRHRLDHVGTLYAPSAAPDNLRAAAAFLELIFEAGGRLGMATGLHLQAAQEDYRALLDRHAALTRAEAHYRMLAGELEARVQVQVATIERTWGQLYQAERQAAGIAHELDGPLGLVLGNLATARGYLRHFVRLAGLIGQSDAAALKAYWQEHGLEHALHDFAGLIEEAAENADQLAHAVAGLKTACHAEAATEADAGLNECLHQPPGAGSAAWPAPSRRD
;
A
#
# COMPACT_ATOMS: atom_id res chain seq x y z
N MET A 1 -8.38 -0.48 36.75
CA MET A 1 -7.46 0.60 37.20
C MET A 1 -6.81 0.13 38.49
N ASN A 2 -5.66 -0.52 38.38
CA ASN A 2 -4.86 -0.92 39.53
C ASN A 2 -3.74 0.12 39.61
N TYR A 3 -3.82 1.06 40.56
CA TYR A 3 -2.74 2.01 40.80
C TYR A 3 -1.51 1.19 41.23
N PRO A 4 -0.35 1.32 40.56
CA PRO A 4 0.85 0.68 41.04
C PRO A 4 1.20 1.33 42.38
N GLU A 5 1.51 0.49 43.37
CA GLU A 5 2.02 0.89 44.68
C GLU A 5 3.03 2.04 44.49
N ARG A 6 2.60 3.24 44.87
CA ARG A 6 3.52 4.36 45.04
C ARG A 6 4.66 3.85 45.92
N ILE A 7 5.88 4.23 45.56
CA ILE A 7 7.13 3.85 46.22
C ILE A 7 7.18 4.51 47.61
N GLU A 8 6.30 4.08 48.50
CA GLU A 8 6.48 4.05 49.94
C GLU A 8 6.91 2.61 50.25
N ARG A 9 8.08 2.22 49.71
CA ARG A 9 8.77 1.10 50.34
C ARG A 9 9.33 1.67 51.63
N ASP A 10 8.73 1.29 52.75
CA ASP A 10 9.34 1.46 54.07
C ASP A 10 10.79 1.01 53.97
N ILE A 11 11.69 1.98 54.01
CA ILE A 11 13.11 1.70 53.86
C ILE A 11 13.56 1.14 55.20
N ASP A 12 13.53 -0.19 55.30
CA ASP A 12 13.94 -0.94 56.48
C ASP A 12 15.45 -0.73 56.74
N LEU A 13 15.86 -0.62 58.02
CA LEU A 13 17.25 -0.34 58.42
C LEU A 13 18.23 -1.33 57.78
N LYS A 14 17.78 -2.57 57.66
CA LYS A 14 18.52 -3.67 57.06
C LYS A 14 18.84 -3.45 55.58
N SER A 15 17.94 -2.82 54.83
CA SER A 15 18.13 -2.51 53.41
C SER A 15 19.17 -1.40 53.21
N LEU A 16 19.12 -0.36 54.05
CA LEU A 16 20.08 0.75 54.04
C LEU A 16 21.49 0.28 54.39
N ILE A 17 21.62 -0.57 55.41
CA ILE A 17 22.92 -1.10 55.84
C ILE A 17 23.50 -2.08 54.82
N ALA A 18 22.67 -2.87 54.14
CA ALA A 18 23.12 -3.82 53.11
C ALA A 18 23.81 -3.12 51.94
N ASP A 19 23.28 -1.97 51.50
CA ASP A 19 23.87 -1.17 50.42
C ASP A 19 25.19 -0.47 50.83
N LEU A 20 25.42 -0.29 52.14
CA LEU A 20 26.55 0.49 52.68
C LEU A 20 27.77 -0.33 53.12
N ARG A 21 27.82 -1.63 52.75
CA ARG A 21 28.88 -2.58 53.14
C ARG A 21 29.06 -2.63 54.67
N PRO A 22 28.33 -3.52 55.38
CA PRO A 22 28.24 -3.53 56.83
C PRO A 22 29.60 -3.60 57.55
N THR A 23 30.59 -4.28 56.96
CA THR A 23 31.93 -4.43 57.53
C THR A 23 32.73 -3.13 57.61
N ARG A 24 32.58 -2.22 56.63
CA ARG A 24 33.27 -0.92 56.65
C ARG A 24 32.60 0.04 57.62
N LEU A 25 31.28 0.05 57.64
CA LEU A 25 30.48 0.87 58.53
C LEU A 25 30.71 0.48 60.01
N ALA A 26 30.78 -0.83 60.29
CA ALA A 26 31.16 -1.34 61.62
C ALA A 26 32.57 -0.89 62.04
N GLY A 27 33.54 -0.88 61.12
CA GLY A 27 34.91 -0.42 61.42
C GLY A 27 34.99 1.06 61.79
N VAL A 28 34.29 1.92 61.05
CA VAL A 28 34.23 3.37 61.32
C VAL A 28 33.51 3.64 62.65
N LEU A 29 32.38 2.97 62.91
CA LEU A 29 31.66 3.11 64.18
C LEU A 29 32.49 2.59 65.36
N ARG A 30 33.24 1.50 65.20
CA ARG A 30 34.15 0.99 66.24
C ARG A 30 35.25 2.00 66.58
N GLN A 31 35.71 2.77 65.59
CA GLN A 31 36.72 3.81 65.79
C GLN A 31 36.14 5.08 66.46
N MET A 32 34.88 5.42 66.20
CA MET A 32 34.20 6.59 66.78
C MET A 32 33.62 6.33 68.18
N LEU A 33 33.14 5.11 68.44
CA LEU A 33 32.36 4.75 69.63
C LEU A 33 33.05 3.72 70.54
N GLY A 34 34.18 3.15 70.10
CA GLY A 34 34.86 2.06 70.80
C GLY A 34 34.30 0.66 70.44
N ALA A 35 34.80 -0.38 71.12
CA ALA A 35 34.43 -1.78 70.84
C ALA A 35 33.00 -2.16 71.25
N ASP A 36 32.38 -1.38 72.14
CA ASP A 36 31.11 -1.72 72.80
C ASP A 36 29.90 -0.97 72.19
N PHE A 37 29.77 -0.91 70.87
CA PHE A 37 28.58 -0.34 70.23
C PHE A 37 27.56 -1.42 69.81
N SER A 38 26.28 -1.05 69.78
CA SER A 38 25.18 -1.89 69.31
C SER A 38 24.20 -1.03 68.53
N LEU A 39 23.99 -1.37 67.26
CA LEU A 39 22.96 -0.78 66.43
C LEU A 39 21.79 -1.75 66.33
N CYS A 40 20.63 -1.33 66.81
CA CYS A 40 19.42 -2.12 66.81
C CYS A 40 18.39 -1.57 65.83
N ASP A 41 17.67 -2.47 65.19
CA ASP A 41 16.50 -2.18 64.36
C ASP A 41 15.29 -1.74 65.20
N ASP A 42 14.22 -1.30 64.53
CA ASP A 42 12.92 -0.96 65.12
C ASP A 42 12.35 -2.08 66.02
N LYS A 43 12.62 -3.34 65.66
CA LYS A 43 12.23 -4.58 66.37
C LYS A 43 13.22 -5.00 67.47
N GLY A 44 14.24 -4.19 67.75
CA GLY A 44 15.26 -4.48 68.76
C GLY A 44 16.28 -5.56 68.35
N ALA A 45 16.34 -5.92 67.06
CA ALA A 45 17.34 -6.85 66.54
C ALA A 45 18.67 -6.13 66.32
N THR A 46 19.77 -6.63 66.89
CA THR A 46 21.11 -6.06 66.68
C THR A 46 21.58 -6.36 65.25
N LEU A 47 21.71 -5.32 64.42
CA LEU A 47 22.18 -5.43 63.03
C LEU A 47 23.69 -5.26 62.91
N LEU A 48 24.31 -4.45 63.79
CA LEU A 48 25.76 -4.20 63.82
C LEU A 48 26.24 -4.01 65.27
N GLY A 49 27.39 -4.59 65.62
CA GLY A 49 27.99 -4.48 66.96
C GLY A 49 28.24 -5.84 67.62
N ASP A 50 29.22 -5.91 68.52
CA ASP A 50 29.67 -7.17 69.16
C ASP A 50 28.86 -7.54 70.42
N ARG A 51 28.06 -6.61 70.94
CA ARG A 51 27.32 -6.80 72.20
C ARG A 51 25.83 -6.49 72.04
N ARG A 52 24.98 -7.34 72.61
CA ARG A 52 23.53 -7.12 72.68
C ARG A 52 23.24 -5.91 73.58
N ALA A 53 22.38 -5.00 73.13
CA ALA A 53 22.05 -3.77 73.85
C ALA A 53 21.60 -4.08 75.30
N PRO A 54 22.15 -3.40 76.33
CA PRO A 54 21.61 -3.44 77.67
C PRO A 54 20.21 -2.81 77.69
N PRO A 55 19.22 -3.37 78.42
CA PRO A 55 17.85 -2.83 78.45
C PRO A 55 17.70 -1.45 79.12
N ASP A 56 18.77 -0.89 79.67
CA ASP A 56 18.78 0.32 80.52
C ASP A 56 19.87 1.34 80.10
N ALA A 57 20.33 1.28 78.84
CA ALA A 57 21.37 2.18 78.32
C ALA A 57 20.77 3.38 77.56
N ASP A 58 21.32 4.58 77.78
CA ASP A 58 21.00 5.80 77.03
C ASP A 58 21.37 5.64 75.54
N GLY A 59 20.39 5.23 74.73
CA GLY A 59 20.52 5.08 73.28
C GLY A 59 19.96 6.28 72.52
N ILE A 60 20.56 6.59 71.37
CA ILE A 60 20.04 7.64 70.47
C ILE A 60 19.20 6.98 69.36
N PRO A 61 17.92 7.37 69.20
CA PRO A 61 17.10 6.89 68.09
C PRO A 61 17.59 7.50 66.78
N LEU A 62 17.84 6.65 65.79
CA LEU A 62 18.16 7.02 64.42
C LEU A 62 16.89 7.19 63.60
N ARG A 63 16.87 8.26 62.81
CA ARG A 63 15.74 8.59 61.95
C ARG A 63 16.15 8.63 60.49
N HIS A 64 15.27 8.14 59.63
CA HIS A 64 15.36 8.40 58.20
C HIS A 64 14.11 9.18 57.79
N ARG A 65 14.29 10.44 57.37
CA ARG A 65 13.21 11.41 57.11
C ARG A 65 12.35 11.66 58.35
N LEU A 66 11.24 10.93 58.50
CA LEU A 66 10.26 11.07 59.58
C LEU A 66 10.07 9.78 60.39
N ASP A 67 10.65 8.68 59.92
CA ASP A 67 10.44 7.36 60.51
C ASP A 67 11.61 7.00 61.42
N HIS A 68 11.29 6.38 62.57
CA HIS A 68 12.28 5.79 63.45
C HIS A 68 12.72 4.46 62.82
N VAL A 69 14.00 4.36 62.51
CA VAL A 69 14.55 3.20 61.77
C VAL A 69 15.39 2.31 62.68
N GLY A 70 15.84 2.82 63.83
CA GLY A 70 16.56 2.01 64.81
C GLY A 70 17.17 2.83 65.94
N THR A 71 17.88 2.20 66.85
CA THR A 71 18.52 2.86 67.99
C THR A 71 19.98 2.47 68.10
N LEU A 72 20.84 3.47 68.28
CA LEU A 72 22.28 3.30 68.48
C LEU A 72 22.62 3.39 69.97
N TYR A 73 23.29 2.36 70.47
CA TYR A 73 23.78 2.27 71.84
C TYR A 73 25.31 2.21 71.85
N ALA A 74 25.95 3.02 72.68
CA ALA A 74 27.38 2.87 72.98
C ALA A 74 27.65 3.28 74.45
N PRO A 75 27.52 2.36 75.43
CA PRO A 75 27.69 2.67 76.85
C PRO A 75 29.10 3.13 77.25
N SER A 76 30.11 2.90 76.40
CA SER A 76 31.52 3.26 76.65
C SER A 76 31.92 4.59 75.99
N ALA A 77 31.06 5.18 75.15
CA ALA A 77 31.37 6.37 74.37
C ALA A 77 30.95 7.67 75.06
N ALA A 78 31.67 8.76 74.79
CA ALA A 78 31.22 10.10 75.17
C ALA A 78 29.90 10.46 74.47
N PRO A 79 28.97 11.19 75.15
CA PRO A 79 27.65 11.51 74.59
C PRO A 79 27.74 12.33 73.29
N ASP A 80 28.79 13.15 73.12
CA ASP A 80 29.02 13.92 71.90
C ASP A 80 29.44 13.04 70.71
N ASN A 81 30.24 11.99 70.95
CA ASN A 81 30.62 11.03 69.92
C ASN A 81 29.44 10.15 69.49
N LEU A 82 28.57 9.78 70.46
CA LEU A 82 27.35 9.04 70.17
C LEU A 82 26.38 9.86 69.29
N ARG A 83 26.21 11.16 69.60
CA ARG A 83 25.43 12.09 68.76
C ARG A 83 26.04 12.30 67.38
N ALA A 84 27.36 12.48 67.30
CA ALA A 84 28.06 12.66 66.03
C ALA A 84 27.95 11.41 65.13
N ALA A 85 28.07 10.21 65.71
CA ALA A 85 27.89 8.96 64.98
C ALA A 85 26.44 8.75 64.52
N ALA A 86 25.46 9.11 65.36
CA ALA A 86 24.05 9.07 64.98
C ALA A 86 23.77 10.00 63.80
N ALA A 87 24.18 11.27 63.87
CA ALA A 87 24.00 12.24 62.79
C ALA A 87 24.71 11.80 61.48
N PHE A 88 25.88 11.17 61.60
CA PHE A 88 26.60 10.61 60.45
C PHE A 88 25.82 9.47 59.79
N LEU A 89 25.25 8.54 60.57
CA LEU A 89 24.43 7.45 60.04
C LEU A 89 23.16 7.96 59.37
N GLU A 90 22.48 8.95 59.97
CA GLU A 90 21.29 9.57 59.37
C GLU A 90 21.61 10.23 58.02
N LEU A 91 22.74 10.95 57.91
CA LEU A 91 23.18 11.56 56.64
C LEU A 91 23.46 10.51 55.56
N ILE A 92 24.06 9.40 55.93
CA ILE A 92 24.33 8.30 55.00
C ILE A 92 23.01 7.63 54.58
N PHE A 93 22.08 7.41 55.49
CA PHE A 93 20.76 6.86 55.16
C PHE A 93 20.01 7.76 54.18
N GLU A 94 20.05 9.08 54.38
CA GLU A 94 19.44 10.03 53.46
C GLU A 94 20.08 9.99 52.05
N ALA A 95 21.41 9.86 51.97
CA ALA A 95 22.12 9.72 50.70
C ALA A 95 21.79 8.39 50.00
N GLY A 96 21.80 7.28 50.73
CA GLY A 96 21.45 5.94 50.21
C GLY A 96 20.01 5.86 49.72
N GLY A 97 19.07 6.38 50.51
CA GLY A 97 17.65 6.44 50.14
C GLY A 97 17.41 7.24 48.86
N ARG A 98 18.08 8.38 48.67
CA ARG A 98 17.99 9.17 47.42
C ARG A 98 18.50 8.39 46.20
N LEU A 99 19.64 7.72 46.33
CA LEU A 99 20.23 6.92 45.24
C LEU A 99 19.35 5.71 44.88
N GLY A 100 18.80 5.03 45.89
CA GLY A 100 17.87 3.91 45.69
C GLY A 100 16.58 4.36 44.99
N MET A 101 16.01 5.49 45.40
CA MET A 101 14.83 6.07 44.74
C MET A 101 15.11 6.47 43.30
N ALA A 102 16.23 7.16 43.04
CA ALA A 102 16.62 7.54 41.68
C ALA A 102 16.77 6.31 40.77
N THR A 103 17.46 5.28 41.25
CA THR A 103 17.66 4.03 40.50
C THR A 103 16.34 3.30 40.27
N GLY A 104 15.46 3.25 41.28
CA GLY A 104 14.13 2.66 41.16
C GLY A 104 13.26 3.37 40.13
N LEU A 105 13.23 4.70 40.16
CA LEU A 105 12.51 5.51 39.17
C LEU A 105 13.07 5.31 37.76
N HIS A 106 14.40 5.27 37.59
CA HIS A 106 15.01 5.01 36.30
C HIS A 106 14.66 3.61 35.76
N LEU A 107 14.66 2.59 36.63
CA LEU A 107 14.29 1.24 36.23
C LEU A 107 12.80 1.17 35.82
N GLN A 108 11.92 1.84 36.57
CA GLN A 108 10.50 1.93 36.22
C GLN A 108 10.29 2.65 34.89
N ALA A 109 10.90 3.81 34.70
CA ALA A 109 10.82 4.55 33.44
C ALA A 109 11.31 3.69 32.26
N ALA A 110 12.44 3.01 32.41
CA ALA A 110 12.96 2.10 31.38
C ALA A 110 12.01 0.93 31.08
N GLN A 111 11.35 0.38 32.10
CA GLN A 111 10.35 -0.68 31.92
C GLN A 111 9.09 -0.18 31.20
N GLU A 112 8.62 1.02 31.54
CA GLU A 112 7.49 1.67 30.88
C GLU A 112 7.78 1.97 29.41
N ASP A 113 8.95 2.54 29.13
CA ASP A 113 9.42 2.81 27.77
C ASP A 113 9.52 1.53 26.95
N TYR A 114 10.08 0.47 27.52
CA TYR A 114 10.20 -0.82 26.85
C TYR A 114 8.84 -1.43 26.52
N ARG A 115 7.87 -1.34 27.44
CA ARG A 115 6.48 -1.78 27.19
C ARG A 115 5.84 -0.97 26.07
N ALA A 116 5.96 0.35 26.11
CA ALA A 116 5.43 1.22 25.06
C ALA A 116 6.06 0.90 23.69
N LEU A 117 7.35 0.55 23.66
CA LEU A 117 8.04 0.13 22.45
C LEU A 117 7.49 -1.20 21.90
N LEU A 118 7.26 -2.20 22.76
CA LEU A 118 6.66 -3.48 22.36
C LEU A 118 5.25 -3.29 21.77
N ASP A 119 4.43 -2.44 22.39
CA ASP A 119 3.09 -2.13 21.89
C ASP A 119 3.13 -1.46 20.52
N ARG A 120 4.03 -0.49 20.34
CA ARG A 120 4.25 0.18 19.04
C ARG A 120 4.74 -0.81 17.98
N HIS A 121 5.66 -1.71 18.32
CA HIS A 121 6.15 -2.73 17.41
C HIS A 121 5.01 -3.66 16.97
N ALA A 122 4.18 -4.13 17.92
CA ALA A 122 3.04 -4.97 17.61
C ALA A 122 2.01 -4.25 16.70
N ALA A 123 1.76 -2.95 16.92
CA ALA A 123 0.91 -2.16 16.06
C ALA A 123 1.50 -2.00 14.65
N LEU A 124 2.82 -1.73 14.54
CA LEU A 124 3.52 -1.58 13.27
C LEU A 124 3.48 -2.89 12.46
N THR A 125 3.73 -4.04 13.08
CA THR A 125 3.66 -5.33 12.40
C THR A 125 2.27 -5.62 11.85
N ARG A 126 1.21 -5.27 12.58
CA ARG A 126 -0.17 -5.41 12.09
C ARG A 126 -0.44 -4.50 10.89
N ALA A 127 0.03 -3.26 10.94
CA ALA A 127 -0.12 -2.31 9.83
C ALA A 127 0.67 -2.76 8.59
N GLU A 128 1.91 -3.23 8.75
CA GLU A 128 2.72 -3.77 7.65
C GLU A 128 2.04 -4.96 6.97
N ALA A 129 1.49 -5.90 7.76
CA ALA A 129 0.73 -7.02 7.24
C ALA A 129 -0.51 -6.56 6.44
N HIS A 130 -1.24 -5.57 6.97
CA HIS A 130 -2.39 -4.98 6.29
C HIS A 130 -1.99 -4.32 4.96
N TYR A 131 -0.93 -3.51 4.94
CA TYR A 131 -0.44 -2.88 3.71
C TYR A 131 0.06 -3.88 2.67
N ARG A 132 0.71 -4.96 3.09
CA ARG A 132 1.10 -6.04 2.16
C ARG A 132 -0.11 -6.69 1.49
N MET A 133 -1.18 -6.95 2.23
CA MET A 133 -2.42 -7.49 1.65
C MET A 133 -3.03 -6.51 0.64
N LEU A 134 -3.16 -5.24 1.01
CA LEU A 134 -3.72 -4.21 0.12
C LEU A 134 -2.88 -4.03 -1.15
N ALA A 135 -1.55 -4.07 -1.03
CA ALA A 135 -0.65 -4.00 -2.18
C ALA A 135 -0.86 -5.18 -3.13
N GLY A 136 -0.98 -6.41 -2.60
CA GLY A 136 -1.27 -7.59 -3.41
C GLY A 136 -2.64 -7.52 -4.12
N GLU A 137 -3.67 -7.01 -3.44
CA GLU A 137 -4.99 -6.81 -4.05
C GLU A 137 -4.95 -5.77 -5.17
N LEU A 138 -4.26 -4.64 -4.95
CA LEU A 138 -4.09 -3.60 -5.96
C LEU A 138 -3.33 -4.13 -7.18
N GLU A 139 -2.24 -4.88 -6.97
CA GLU A 139 -1.47 -5.49 -8.05
C GLU A 139 -2.33 -6.44 -8.88
N ALA A 140 -3.13 -7.29 -8.23
CA ALA A 140 -4.07 -8.17 -8.93
C ALA A 140 -5.10 -7.37 -9.77
N ARG A 141 -5.66 -6.28 -9.23
CA ARG A 141 -6.60 -5.42 -9.97
C ARG A 141 -5.96 -4.72 -11.16
N VAL A 142 -4.73 -4.22 -10.99
CA VAL A 142 -3.96 -3.58 -12.07
C VAL A 142 -3.70 -4.58 -13.19
N GLN A 143 -3.28 -5.80 -12.87
CA GLN A 143 -3.05 -6.86 -13.86
C GLN A 143 -4.33 -7.18 -14.67
N VAL A 144 -5.48 -7.27 -14.00
CA VAL A 144 -6.77 -7.47 -14.68
C VAL A 144 -7.11 -6.30 -15.61
N GLN A 145 -6.88 -5.05 -15.17
CA GLN A 145 -7.14 -3.87 -16.00
C GLN A 145 -6.23 -3.81 -17.23
N VAL A 146 -4.94 -4.08 -17.05
CA VAL A 146 -3.96 -4.11 -18.16
C VAL A 146 -4.36 -5.17 -19.19
N ALA A 147 -4.70 -6.38 -18.76
CA ALA A 147 -5.13 -7.44 -19.67
C ALA A 147 -6.41 -7.08 -20.44
N THR A 148 -7.37 -6.38 -19.81
CA THR A 148 -8.57 -5.88 -20.50
C THR A 148 -8.22 -4.82 -21.54
N ILE A 149 -7.36 -3.87 -21.18
CA ILE A 149 -6.89 -2.82 -22.09
C ILE A 149 -6.23 -3.48 -23.31
N GLU A 150 -5.26 -4.38 -23.11
CA GLU A 150 -4.58 -5.08 -24.21
C GLU A 150 -5.55 -5.81 -25.15
N ARG A 151 -6.57 -6.49 -24.61
CA ARG A 151 -7.62 -7.12 -25.44
C ARG A 151 -8.39 -6.10 -26.27
N THR A 152 -8.83 -5.00 -25.66
CA THR A 152 -9.58 -3.95 -26.37
C THR A 152 -8.74 -3.28 -27.45
N TRP A 153 -7.46 -2.99 -27.19
CA TRP A 153 -6.54 -2.47 -28.20
C TRP A 153 -6.34 -3.46 -29.34
N GLY A 154 -6.20 -4.76 -29.04
CA GLY A 154 -6.10 -5.81 -30.06
C GLY A 154 -7.34 -5.87 -30.95
N GLN A 155 -8.53 -5.78 -30.36
CA GLN A 155 -9.79 -5.74 -31.11
C GLN A 155 -9.91 -4.48 -31.98
N LEU A 156 -9.61 -3.30 -31.41
CA LEU A 156 -9.62 -2.04 -32.16
C LEU A 156 -8.62 -2.05 -33.31
N TYR A 157 -7.41 -2.55 -33.09
CA TYR A 157 -6.39 -2.66 -34.13
C TYR A 157 -6.81 -3.60 -35.26
N GLN A 158 -7.44 -4.73 -34.95
CA GLN A 158 -7.97 -5.64 -35.97
C GLN A 158 -9.13 -5.01 -36.74
N ALA A 159 -10.05 -4.35 -36.04
CA ALA A 159 -11.17 -3.64 -36.66
C ALA A 159 -10.68 -2.51 -37.58
N GLU A 160 -9.70 -1.71 -37.14
CA GLU A 160 -9.09 -0.65 -37.95
C GLU A 160 -8.38 -1.23 -39.18
N ARG A 161 -7.63 -2.32 -39.02
CA ARG A 161 -6.96 -3.00 -40.13
C ARG A 161 -7.96 -3.56 -41.14
N GLN A 162 -9.06 -4.16 -40.68
CA GLN A 162 -10.13 -4.64 -41.55
C GLN A 162 -10.78 -3.47 -42.30
N ALA A 163 -11.12 -2.38 -41.60
CA ALA A 163 -11.69 -1.19 -42.21
C ALA A 163 -10.76 -0.55 -43.26
N ALA A 164 -9.46 -0.50 -43.02
CA ALA A 164 -8.47 0.02 -43.97
C ALA A 164 -8.30 -0.90 -45.19
N GLY A 165 -8.31 -2.23 -44.99
CA GLY A 165 -8.28 -3.20 -46.09
C GLY A 165 -9.53 -3.09 -46.98
N ILE A 166 -10.70 -2.96 -46.35
CA ILE A 166 -11.99 -2.75 -47.01
C ILE A 166 -12.00 -1.46 -47.84
N ALA A 167 -11.49 -0.35 -47.28
CA ALA A 167 -11.40 0.92 -48.01
C ALA A 167 -10.52 0.76 -49.27
N HIS A 168 -9.40 0.05 -49.14
CA HIS A 168 -8.50 -0.19 -50.28
C HIS A 168 -9.11 -1.10 -51.36
N GLU A 169 -9.92 -2.10 -50.96
CA GLU A 169 -10.63 -2.98 -51.90
C GLU A 169 -11.76 -2.26 -52.65
N LEU A 170 -12.35 -1.20 -52.07
CA LEU A 170 -13.35 -0.36 -52.74
C LEU A 170 -12.74 0.71 -53.65
N ASP A 171 -11.62 1.32 -53.23
CA ASP A 171 -10.97 2.41 -53.96
C ASP A 171 -10.45 1.97 -55.34
N GLY A 172 -10.00 0.72 -55.47
CA GLY A 172 -9.51 0.12 -56.72
C GLY A 172 -10.54 0.12 -57.86
N PRO A 173 -11.66 -0.62 -57.74
CA PRO A 173 -12.69 -0.65 -58.77
C PRO A 173 -13.31 0.73 -59.00
N LEU A 174 -13.48 1.55 -57.96
CA LEU A 174 -13.94 2.94 -58.11
C LEU A 174 -13.00 3.77 -59.00
N GLY A 175 -11.69 3.63 -58.81
CA GLY A 175 -10.67 4.28 -59.63
C GLY A 175 -10.72 3.87 -61.11
N LEU A 176 -10.94 2.58 -61.38
CA LEU A 176 -11.08 2.04 -62.75
C LEU A 176 -12.35 2.56 -63.44
N VAL A 177 -13.49 2.57 -62.73
CA VAL A 177 -14.75 3.14 -63.25
C VAL A 177 -14.55 4.61 -63.63
N LEU A 178 -13.99 5.42 -62.73
CA LEU A 178 -13.79 6.85 -62.97
C LEU A 178 -12.78 7.09 -64.11
N GLY A 179 -11.73 6.28 -64.22
CA GLY A 179 -10.76 6.33 -65.30
C GLY A 179 -11.37 6.02 -66.67
N ASN A 180 -12.13 4.94 -66.77
CA ASN A 180 -12.77 4.51 -68.01
C ASN A 180 -13.82 5.53 -68.48
N LEU A 181 -14.64 6.06 -67.57
CA LEU A 181 -15.61 7.11 -67.87
C LEU A 181 -14.94 8.41 -68.32
N ALA A 182 -13.80 8.78 -67.74
CA ALA A 182 -13.03 9.96 -68.17
C ALA A 182 -12.50 9.81 -69.60
N THR A 183 -12.02 8.63 -69.96
CA THR A 183 -11.54 8.30 -71.32
C THR A 183 -12.70 8.23 -72.32
N ALA A 184 -13.81 7.59 -71.95
CA ALA A 184 -15.04 7.53 -72.74
C ALA A 184 -15.60 8.94 -73.06
N ARG A 185 -15.56 9.86 -72.10
CA ARG A 185 -15.90 11.28 -72.30
C ARG A 185 -14.98 11.99 -73.30
N GLY A 186 -13.75 11.53 -73.47
CA GLY A 186 -12.85 11.95 -74.53
C GLY A 186 -13.41 11.62 -75.92
N TYR A 187 -13.81 10.37 -76.13
CA TYR A 187 -14.39 9.90 -77.40
C TYR A 187 -15.73 10.58 -77.72
N LEU A 188 -16.57 10.86 -76.72
CA LEU A 188 -17.85 11.55 -76.92
C LEU A 188 -17.67 12.93 -77.62
N ARG A 189 -16.55 13.62 -77.38
CA ARG A 189 -16.24 14.89 -78.08
C ARG A 189 -16.02 14.69 -79.59
N HIS A 190 -15.43 13.57 -80.00
CA HIS A 190 -15.27 13.22 -81.41
C HIS A 190 -16.63 12.91 -82.06
N PHE A 191 -17.53 12.20 -81.35
CA PHE A 191 -18.87 11.90 -81.85
C PHE A 191 -19.77 13.13 -81.97
N VAL A 192 -19.68 14.08 -81.04
CA VAL A 192 -20.40 15.36 -81.15
C VAL A 192 -19.93 16.15 -82.37
N ARG A 193 -18.62 16.19 -82.64
CA ARG A 193 -18.07 16.86 -83.82
C ARG A 193 -18.48 16.16 -85.12
N LEU A 194 -18.52 14.84 -85.11
CA LEU A 194 -19.02 14.03 -86.22
C LEU A 194 -20.49 14.34 -86.53
N ALA A 195 -21.35 14.39 -85.50
CA ALA A 195 -22.76 14.75 -85.66
C ALA A 195 -22.96 16.15 -86.28
N GLY A 196 -22.09 17.10 -85.92
CA GLY A 196 -22.06 18.43 -86.54
C GLY A 196 -21.73 18.41 -88.04
N LEU A 197 -20.79 17.55 -88.47
CA LEU A 197 -20.44 17.37 -89.89
C LEU A 197 -21.56 16.68 -90.67
N ILE A 198 -22.24 15.71 -90.07
CA ILE A 198 -23.42 15.06 -90.66
C ILE A 198 -24.55 16.07 -90.89
N GLY A 199 -24.81 16.95 -89.92
CA GLY A 199 -25.82 18.01 -90.04
C GLY A 199 -25.57 19.02 -91.16
N GLN A 200 -24.31 19.15 -91.61
CA GLN A 200 -23.91 20.03 -92.71
C GLN A 200 -23.96 19.34 -94.09
N SER A 201 -24.28 18.04 -94.14
CA SER A 201 -24.37 17.23 -95.38
C SER A 201 -23.10 17.19 -96.24
N ASP A 202 -21.91 17.44 -95.66
CA ASP A 202 -20.63 17.34 -96.38
C ASP A 202 -20.07 15.92 -96.28
N ALA A 203 -20.44 15.08 -97.25
CA ALA A 203 -20.04 13.68 -97.30
C ALA A 203 -18.52 13.48 -97.50
N ALA A 204 -17.82 14.44 -98.13
CA ALA A 204 -16.38 14.35 -98.36
C ALA A 204 -15.60 14.68 -97.08
N ALA A 205 -15.99 15.75 -96.37
CA ALA A 205 -15.41 16.10 -95.07
C ALA A 205 -15.70 15.03 -94.01
N LEU A 206 -16.88 14.42 -94.04
CA LEU A 206 -17.24 13.31 -93.15
C LEU A 206 -16.33 12.10 -93.34
N LYS A 207 -16.13 11.68 -94.59
CA LYS A 207 -15.28 10.53 -94.93
C LYS A 207 -13.82 10.77 -94.57
N ALA A 208 -13.31 11.99 -94.79
CA ALA A 208 -11.96 12.38 -94.39
C ALA A 208 -11.79 12.33 -92.86
N TYR A 209 -12.71 12.94 -92.12
CA TYR A 209 -12.69 12.97 -90.65
C TYR A 209 -12.82 11.56 -90.04
N TRP A 210 -13.64 10.69 -90.63
CA TRP A 210 -13.83 9.31 -90.19
C TRP A 210 -12.54 8.48 -90.30
N GLN A 211 -11.80 8.64 -91.40
CA GLN A 211 -10.54 7.93 -91.64
C GLN A 211 -9.37 8.53 -90.85
N GLU A 212 -9.26 9.87 -90.83
CA GLU A 212 -8.17 10.59 -90.16
C GLU A 212 -8.14 10.33 -88.65
N HIS A 213 -9.32 10.24 -88.01
CA HIS A 213 -9.43 10.00 -86.58
C HIS A 213 -9.75 8.54 -86.21
N GLY A 214 -9.76 7.63 -87.19
CA GLY A 214 -9.98 6.21 -86.94
C GLY A 214 -11.26 5.90 -86.17
N LEU A 215 -12.38 6.53 -86.53
CA LEU A 215 -13.60 6.53 -85.71
C LEU A 215 -14.23 5.14 -85.51
N GLU A 216 -13.95 4.20 -86.42
CA GLU A 216 -14.31 2.79 -86.25
C GLU A 216 -13.69 2.19 -84.98
N HIS A 217 -12.38 2.42 -84.79
CA HIS A 217 -11.66 1.95 -83.61
C HIS A 217 -12.08 2.74 -82.36
N ALA A 218 -12.32 4.05 -82.51
CA ALA A 218 -12.80 4.88 -81.41
C ALA A 218 -14.19 4.43 -80.89
N LEU A 219 -15.10 3.98 -81.77
CA LEU A 219 -16.41 3.44 -81.39
C LEU A 219 -16.27 2.10 -80.67
N HIS A 220 -15.41 1.21 -81.19
CA HIS A 220 -15.13 -0.09 -80.58
C HIS A 220 -14.51 0.08 -79.17
N ASP A 221 -13.48 0.92 -79.05
CA ASP A 221 -12.80 1.19 -77.78
C ASP A 221 -13.73 1.89 -76.79
N PHE A 222 -14.58 2.82 -77.25
CA PHE A 222 -15.58 3.47 -76.41
C PHE A 222 -16.58 2.46 -75.85
N ALA A 223 -17.09 1.53 -76.67
CA ALA A 223 -18.01 0.49 -76.20
C ALA A 223 -17.34 -0.40 -75.15
N GLY A 224 -16.10 -0.85 -75.40
CA GLY A 224 -15.33 -1.65 -74.46
C GLY A 224 -15.08 -0.93 -73.13
N LEU A 225 -14.75 0.36 -73.14
CA LEU A 225 -14.55 1.15 -71.93
C LEU A 225 -15.83 1.29 -71.08
N ILE A 226 -17.00 1.39 -71.73
CA ILE A 226 -18.29 1.47 -71.03
C ILE A 226 -18.67 0.12 -70.44
N GLU A 227 -18.45 -0.98 -71.16
CA GLU A 227 -18.67 -2.34 -70.66
C GLU A 227 -17.76 -2.63 -69.46
N GLU A 228 -16.46 -2.35 -69.56
CA GLU A 228 -15.51 -2.52 -68.47
C GLU A 228 -15.85 -1.61 -67.27
N ALA A 229 -16.32 -0.38 -67.50
CA ALA A 229 -16.79 0.49 -66.43
C ALA A 229 -18.07 -0.04 -65.75
N ALA A 230 -18.99 -0.66 -66.50
CA ALA A 230 -20.19 -1.27 -65.96
C ALA A 230 -19.86 -2.51 -65.11
N GLU A 231 -18.97 -3.37 -65.60
CA GLU A 231 -18.50 -4.55 -64.84
C GLU A 231 -17.81 -4.15 -63.54
N ASN A 232 -16.94 -3.13 -63.58
CA ASN A 232 -16.27 -2.62 -62.38
C ASN A 232 -17.25 -1.96 -61.40
N ALA A 233 -18.32 -1.32 -61.89
CA ALA A 233 -19.38 -0.77 -61.04
C ALA A 233 -20.23 -1.86 -60.38
N ASP A 234 -20.51 -2.96 -61.08
CA ASP A 234 -21.20 -4.13 -60.51
C ASP A 234 -20.34 -4.82 -59.44
N GLN A 235 -19.04 -4.94 -59.67
CA GLN A 235 -18.10 -5.45 -58.67
C GLN A 235 -18.08 -4.55 -57.43
N LEU A 236 -18.06 -3.23 -57.61
CA LEU A 236 -18.15 -2.27 -56.50
C LEU A 236 -19.49 -2.42 -55.73
N ALA A 237 -20.61 -2.56 -56.43
CA ALA A 237 -21.92 -2.77 -55.82
C ALA A 237 -21.97 -4.08 -55.02
N HIS A 238 -21.37 -5.16 -55.53
CA HIS A 238 -21.29 -6.45 -54.84
C HIS A 238 -20.41 -6.37 -53.59
N ALA A 239 -19.26 -5.69 -53.68
CA ALA A 239 -18.38 -5.44 -52.54
C ALA A 239 -19.10 -4.64 -51.44
N VAL A 240 -19.79 -3.55 -51.79
CA VAL A 240 -20.57 -2.73 -50.84
C VAL A 240 -21.73 -3.53 -50.22
N ALA A 241 -22.41 -4.39 -50.99
CA ALA A 241 -23.46 -5.26 -50.47
C ALA A 241 -22.91 -6.30 -49.48
N GLY A 242 -21.73 -6.88 -49.76
CA GLY A 242 -21.00 -7.75 -48.86
C GLY A 242 -20.67 -7.06 -47.53
N LEU A 243 -20.18 -5.82 -47.59
CA LEU A 243 -19.87 -5.00 -46.42
C LEU A 243 -21.11 -4.67 -45.59
N LYS A 244 -22.20 -4.26 -46.23
CA LYS A 244 -23.46 -3.97 -45.52
C LYS A 244 -24.01 -5.19 -44.80
N THR A 245 -23.85 -6.38 -45.38
CA THR A 245 -24.26 -7.65 -44.78
C THR A 245 -23.36 -8.01 -43.58
N ALA A 246 -22.05 -7.82 -43.71
CA ALA A 246 -21.09 -8.05 -42.62
C ALA A 246 -21.32 -7.09 -41.43
N CYS A 247 -21.48 -5.78 -41.69
CA CYS A 247 -21.76 -4.80 -40.63
C CYS A 247 -23.11 -5.05 -39.93
N HIS A 248 -24.14 -5.50 -40.66
CA HIS A 248 -25.43 -5.85 -40.03
C HIS A 248 -25.35 -7.13 -39.20
N ALA A 249 -24.56 -8.12 -39.63
CA ALA A 249 -24.33 -9.34 -38.86
C ALA A 249 -23.58 -9.04 -37.54
N GLU A 250 -22.58 -8.16 -37.58
CA GLU A 250 -21.85 -7.72 -36.38
C GLU A 250 -22.75 -6.97 -35.38
N ALA A 251 -23.58 -6.04 -35.86
CA ALA A 251 -24.54 -5.31 -35.02
C ALA A 251 -25.60 -6.23 -34.38
N ALA A 252 -25.96 -7.34 -35.03
CA ALA A 252 -26.87 -8.34 -34.47
C ALA A 252 -26.19 -9.18 -33.37
N THR A 253 -24.91 -9.52 -33.51
CA THR A 253 -24.15 -10.19 -32.45
C THR A 253 -23.88 -9.30 -31.22
N GLU A 254 -23.70 -7.98 -31.39
CA GLU A 254 -23.61 -7.06 -30.24
C GLU A 254 -24.95 -6.87 -29.52
N ALA A 255 -26.09 -6.96 -30.24
CA ALA A 255 -27.41 -6.89 -29.66
C ALA A 255 -27.82 -8.19 -28.93
N ASP A 256 -27.34 -9.36 -29.36
CA ASP A 256 -27.57 -10.66 -28.70
C ASP A 256 -26.64 -10.89 -27.50
N ALA A 257 -25.51 -10.16 -27.41
CA ALA A 257 -24.77 -9.94 -26.17
C ALA A 257 -25.46 -8.93 -25.23
N GLY A 258 -26.75 -8.65 -25.47
CA GLY A 258 -27.57 -7.72 -24.72
C GLY A 258 -27.89 -8.23 -23.32
N LEU A 259 -27.15 -7.70 -22.33
CA LEU A 259 -27.53 -7.42 -20.93
C LEU A 259 -28.01 -8.57 -20.03
N ASN A 260 -28.56 -9.65 -20.56
CA ASN A 260 -29.10 -10.76 -19.77
C ASN A 260 -28.01 -11.75 -19.36
N GLU A 261 -26.94 -11.89 -20.14
CA GLU A 261 -25.82 -12.77 -19.80
C GLU A 261 -24.91 -12.16 -18.72
N CYS A 262 -24.83 -10.82 -18.63
CA CYS A 262 -24.15 -10.12 -17.54
C CYS A 262 -24.93 -10.11 -16.20
N LEU A 263 -26.23 -10.44 -16.20
CA LEU A 263 -27.05 -10.51 -14.99
C LEU A 263 -27.17 -11.93 -14.41
N HIS A 264 -26.78 -12.97 -15.17
CA HIS A 264 -26.87 -14.37 -14.74
C HIS A 264 -25.53 -15.02 -14.38
N GLN A 265 -24.43 -14.27 -14.35
CA GLN A 265 -23.19 -14.77 -13.76
C GLN A 265 -23.32 -14.72 -12.24
N PRO A 266 -23.46 -15.87 -11.53
CA PRO A 266 -23.55 -15.85 -10.08
C PRO A 266 -22.25 -15.31 -9.49
N PRO A 267 -22.29 -14.46 -8.44
CA PRO A 267 -21.10 -14.16 -7.66
C PRO A 267 -20.51 -15.48 -7.16
N GLY A 268 -19.19 -15.59 -7.27
CA GLY A 268 -18.44 -16.83 -7.16
C GLY A 268 -18.78 -17.69 -5.94
N ALA A 269 -18.58 -18.99 -6.14
CA ALA A 269 -18.45 -19.99 -5.10
C ALA A 269 -17.49 -19.51 -4.00
N GLY A 270 -18.06 -19.17 -2.84
CA GLY A 270 -17.34 -18.71 -1.66
C GLY A 270 -18.22 -18.65 -0.40
N SER A 271 -19.25 -19.52 -0.31
CA SER A 271 -20.03 -19.70 0.92
C SER A 271 -19.32 -20.72 1.82
N ALA A 272 -18.33 -20.24 2.59
CA ALA A 272 -17.88 -20.96 3.77
C ALA A 272 -19.04 -21.04 4.77
N ALA A 273 -19.50 -22.26 5.02
CA ALA A 273 -20.53 -22.55 6.00
C ALA A 273 -20.13 -22.05 7.39
N TRP A 274 -21.00 -21.23 7.98
CA TRP A 274 -20.93 -20.78 9.35
C TRP A 274 -21.12 -21.97 10.31
N PRO A 275 -20.27 -22.17 11.34
CA PRO A 275 -20.46 -23.27 12.29
C PRO A 275 -21.65 -22.97 13.23
N ALA A 276 -22.48 -23.99 13.44
CA ALA A 276 -23.66 -23.93 14.31
C ALA A 276 -23.27 -23.74 15.80
N PRO A 277 -24.07 -23.01 16.59
CA PRO A 277 -23.81 -22.84 18.02
C PRO A 277 -24.16 -24.11 18.81
N SER A 278 -23.20 -24.58 19.60
CA SER A 278 -23.38 -25.61 20.62
C SER A 278 -24.32 -25.14 21.72
N ARG A 279 -25.48 -25.81 21.86
CA ARG A 279 -26.27 -25.75 23.09
C ARG A 279 -25.80 -26.85 24.02
N ARG A 280 -25.39 -26.43 25.21
CA ARG A 280 -25.27 -27.23 26.42
C ARG A 280 -26.65 -27.80 26.78
N ASP A 281 -26.68 -29.08 27.08
CA ASP A 281 -27.35 -29.68 28.25
C ASP A 281 -26.46 -30.83 28.74
#